data_AF-A0A7V4GVY5-F1
#
_entry.id   AF-A0A7V4GVY5-F1
#
_cell.length_a   1.000
_cell.length_b   1.000
_cell.length_c   1.000
_cell.angle_alpha   90.00
_cell.angle_beta   90.00
_cell.angle_gamma   90.00
#
_symmetry.space_group_name_H-M   'P 1'
#
loop_
_entity.id
_entity.type
_entity.pdbx_description
1 polymer ?
#
loop_
_entity_poly.entity_id
_entity_poly.type
_entity_poly.pdbx_seq_one_letter_code
_entity_poly.pdbx_strand_id
1 'polypeptide(L)'
;MSEEILKALMQLFGIIAKQDEGIASDELKYIREFLSRQLSQDKVNEYYQLFEKIAEISLHDSDNKDASAKQYRLTSVRDSVKILSICRKINKTLTREQKVIVLFRLFELININKRYSAQRMAIINTVAEVFNISAGEFESIRRFAALPSPTLHPDPNLVIISSSSP
;
A
#
# COMPACT_ATOMS: atom_id res chain seq x y z
N MET A 1 -1.36 3.99 -14.90
CA MET A 1 -0.22 4.07 -13.94
C MET A 1 1.01 3.40 -14.59
N SER A 2 2.26 3.81 -14.31
CA SER A 2 3.43 3.18 -14.95
C SER A 2 3.74 1.79 -14.37
N GLU A 3 4.51 1.00 -15.11
CA GLU A 3 4.90 -0.37 -14.75
C GLU A 3 5.70 -0.39 -13.43
N GLU A 4 6.62 0.55 -13.26
CA GLU A 4 7.48 0.69 -12.09
C GLU A 4 6.67 0.98 -10.83
N ILE A 5 5.65 1.85 -10.94
CA ILE A 5 4.77 2.17 -9.81
C ILE A 5 3.95 0.95 -9.41
N LEU A 6 3.39 0.21 -10.39
CA LEU A 6 2.59 -0.97 -10.10
C LEU A 6 3.44 -2.05 -9.42
N LYS A 7 4.67 -2.31 -9.90
CA LYS A 7 5.60 -3.25 -9.25
C LYS A 7 5.97 -2.80 -7.83
N ALA A 8 6.23 -1.51 -7.64
CA ALA A 8 6.50 -0.94 -6.33
C ALA A 8 5.32 -1.14 -5.37
N LEU A 9 4.10 -0.85 -5.83
CA LEU A 9 2.88 -1.04 -5.05
C LEU A 9 2.68 -2.50 -4.66
N MET A 10 2.86 -3.46 -5.58
CA MET A 10 2.70 -4.88 -5.25
C MET A 10 3.70 -5.33 -4.17
N GLN A 11 4.95 -4.86 -4.24
CA GLN A 11 5.95 -5.16 -3.22
C GLN A 11 5.59 -4.53 -1.87
N LEU A 12 5.19 -3.27 -1.84
CA LEU A 12 4.86 -2.56 -0.60
C LEU A 12 3.55 -3.07 0.02
N PHE A 13 2.53 -3.34 -0.79
CA PHE A 13 1.29 -3.99 -0.35
C PHE A 13 1.59 -5.36 0.25
N GLY A 14 2.46 -6.16 -0.38
CA GLY A 14 2.85 -7.47 0.16
C GLY A 14 3.55 -7.36 1.51
N ILE A 15 4.45 -6.37 1.67
CA ILE A 15 5.16 -6.12 2.93
C ILE A 15 4.17 -5.75 4.05
N ILE A 16 3.20 -4.87 3.76
CA ILE A 16 2.15 -4.43 4.71
C ILE A 16 1.22 -5.60 5.05
N ALA A 17 0.78 -6.36 4.04
CA ALA A 17 -0.10 -7.52 4.16
C ALA A 17 0.47 -8.63 5.04
N LYS A 18 1.81 -8.78 5.04
CA LYS A 18 2.52 -9.77 5.85
C LYS A 18 2.56 -9.43 7.35
N GLN A 19 2.30 -8.18 7.76
CA GLN A 19 2.43 -7.77 9.15
C GLN A 19 1.19 -8.06 10.01
N ASP A 20 1.40 -8.03 11.32
CA ASP A 20 0.37 -8.16 12.36
C ASP A 20 -0.55 -9.38 12.14
N GLU A 21 -1.86 -9.14 12.04
CA GLU A 21 -2.90 -10.17 11.86
C GLU A 21 -3.18 -10.46 10.37
N GLY A 22 -2.18 -10.24 9.50
CA GLY A 22 -2.23 -10.59 8.08
C GLY A 22 -3.17 -9.70 7.25
N ILE A 23 -3.49 -10.15 6.04
CA ILE A 23 -4.37 -9.45 5.10
C ILE A 23 -5.82 -9.96 5.18
N ALA A 24 -6.78 -9.03 5.15
CA ALA A 24 -8.21 -9.35 5.13
C ALA A 24 -8.74 -9.59 3.69
N SER A 25 -9.88 -10.26 3.56
CA SER A 25 -10.53 -10.51 2.26
C SER A 25 -10.82 -9.24 1.47
N ASP A 26 -11.23 -8.16 2.16
CA ASP A 26 -11.56 -6.89 1.52
C ASP A 26 -10.31 -6.16 1.00
N GLU A 27 -9.18 -6.32 1.68
CA GLU A 27 -7.87 -5.82 1.21
C GLU A 27 -7.42 -6.58 -0.05
N LEU A 28 -7.59 -7.90 -0.10
CA LEU A 28 -7.30 -8.71 -1.28
C LEU A 28 -8.19 -8.33 -2.47
N LYS A 29 -9.50 -8.14 -2.22
CA LYS A 29 -10.46 -7.70 -3.22
C LYS A 29 -10.07 -6.33 -3.78
N TYR A 30 -9.74 -5.38 -2.92
CA TYR A 30 -9.27 -4.07 -3.33
C TYR A 30 -8.03 -4.14 -4.22
N ILE A 31 -7.02 -4.95 -3.87
CA ILE A 31 -5.80 -5.07 -4.68
C ILE A 31 -6.13 -5.61 -6.07
N ARG A 32 -7.01 -6.61 -6.18
CA ARG A 32 -7.45 -7.15 -7.48
C ARG A 32 -8.21 -6.12 -8.30
N GLU A 33 -9.15 -5.41 -7.69
CA GLU A 33 -9.93 -4.34 -8.36
C GLU A 33 -9.06 -3.12 -8.72
N PHE A 34 -8.03 -2.84 -7.93
CA PHE A 34 -7.05 -1.82 -8.23
C PHE A 34 -6.25 -2.19 -9.48
N LEU A 35 -5.74 -3.43 -9.57
CA LEU A 35 -5.00 -3.91 -10.74
C LEU A 35 -5.87 -3.99 -11.99
N SER A 36 -7.11 -4.50 -11.90
CA SER A 36 -7.99 -4.66 -13.05
C SER A 36 -8.41 -3.34 -13.69
N ARG A 37 -8.44 -2.24 -12.92
CA ARG A 37 -8.67 -0.88 -13.45
C ARG A 37 -7.47 -0.33 -14.22
N GLN A 38 -6.28 -0.92 -14.09
CA GLN A 38 -5.03 -0.41 -14.68
C GLN A 38 -4.47 -1.33 -15.78
N LEU A 39 -4.87 -2.60 -15.81
CA LEU A 39 -4.21 -3.66 -16.58
C LEU A 39 -5.23 -4.59 -17.25
N SER A 40 -4.79 -5.29 -18.30
CA SER A 40 -5.52 -6.43 -18.86
C SER A 40 -5.51 -7.63 -17.91
N GLN A 41 -6.45 -8.55 -18.07
CA GLN A 41 -6.62 -9.70 -17.17
C GLN A 41 -5.34 -10.55 -17.00
N ASP A 42 -4.58 -10.78 -18.07
CA ASP A 42 -3.33 -11.55 -18.02
C ASP A 42 -2.27 -10.85 -17.16
N LYS A 43 -2.17 -9.53 -17.29
CA LYS A 43 -1.26 -8.71 -16.48
C LYS A 43 -1.73 -8.58 -15.04
N VAL A 44 -3.04 -8.57 -14.77
CA VAL A 44 -3.55 -8.60 -13.38
C VAL A 44 -3.01 -9.81 -12.63
N ASN A 45 -3.06 -10.99 -13.25
CA ASN A 45 -2.57 -12.22 -12.62
C ASN A 45 -1.05 -12.15 -12.32
N GLU A 46 -0.25 -11.67 -13.28
CA GLU A 46 1.20 -11.50 -13.10
C GLU A 46 1.54 -10.58 -11.91
N TYR A 47 0.89 -9.43 -11.81
CA TYR A 47 1.14 -8.46 -10.74
C TYR A 47 0.60 -8.93 -9.39
N TYR A 48 -0.54 -9.61 -9.40
CA TYR A 48 -1.12 -10.17 -8.19
C TYR A 48 -0.22 -11.28 -7.61
N GLN A 49 0.37 -12.14 -8.45
CA GLN A 49 1.34 -13.14 -8.01
C GLN A 49 2.61 -12.51 -7.40
N LEU A 50 3.06 -11.37 -7.93
CA LEU A 50 4.16 -10.61 -7.33
C LEU A 50 3.80 -10.16 -5.91
N PHE A 51 2.58 -9.67 -5.71
CA PHE A 51 2.07 -9.31 -4.39
C PHE A 51 2.02 -10.54 -3.45
N GLU A 52 1.41 -11.65 -3.87
CA GLU A 52 1.26 -12.87 -3.06
C GLU A 52 2.60 -13.43 -2.61
N LYS A 53 3.59 -13.44 -3.51
CA LYS A 53 4.95 -13.89 -3.22
C LYS A 53 5.60 -13.08 -2.11
N ILE A 54 5.41 -11.76 -2.10
CA ILE A 54 5.98 -10.89 -1.05
C ILE A 54 5.19 -11.00 0.26
N ALA A 55 3.87 -11.15 0.16
CA ALA A 55 2.99 -11.34 1.31
C ALA A 55 3.16 -12.72 1.98
N GLU A 56 3.86 -13.66 1.33
CA GLU A 56 3.97 -15.06 1.77
C GLU A 56 2.58 -15.68 1.97
N ILE A 57 1.69 -15.43 1.01
CA ILE A 57 0.36 -16.04 0.90
C ILE A 57 0.52 -17.24 -0.02
N SER A 58 0.33 -18.45 0.51
CA SER A 58 0.35 -19.67 -0.29
C SER A 58 -1.01 -19.86 -0.96
N LEU A 59 -1.02 -20.20 -2.25
CA LEU A 59 -2.25 -20.53 -3.00
C LEU A 59 -3.05 -21.68 -2.37
N HIS A 60 -2.39 -22.54 -1.57
CA HIS A 60 -3.00 -23.67 -0.86
C HIS A 60 -3.78 -23.32 0.42
N ASP A 61 -3.76 -22.06 0.88
CA ASP A 61 -4.54 -21.65 2.07
C ASP A 61 -5.99 -21.27 1.72
N SER A 62 -6.37 -21.28 0.43
CA SER A 62 -7.70 -20.86 -0.03
C SER A 62 -8.82 -21.89 0.23
N ASP A 63 -8.47 -23.16 0.46
CA ASP A 63 -9.43 -24.26 0.67
C ASP A 63 -9.66 -24.63 2.14
N ASN A 64 -8.84 -24.12 3.07
CA ASN A 64 -9.07 -24.31 4.49
C ASN A 64 -9.69 -23.04 5.10
N LYS A 65 -10.98 -23.15 5.45
CA LYS A 65 -11.76 -22.18 6.23
C LYS A 65 -11.27 -22.01 7.68
N ASP A 66 -10.05 -22.42 7.98
CA ASP A 66 -9.38 -22.26 9.28
C ASP A 66 -8.07 -21.47 9.11
N ALA A 67 -8.18 -20.24 8.58
CA ALA A 67 -7.11 -19.25 8.63
C ALA A 67 -6.89 -18.68 10.06
N SER A 68 -7.29 -19.42 11.09
CA SER A 68 -7.08 -19.12 12.50
C SER A 68 -5.77 -19.75 12.98
N ALA A 69 -4.65 -19.08 12.72
CA ALA A 69 -3.44 -19.03 13.57
C ALA A 69 -2.19 -18.60 12.77
N LYS A 70 -2.26 -17.51 11.98
CA LYS A 70 -1.01 -16.81 11.62
C LYS A 70 -0.57 -16.02 12.85
N GLN A 71 0.23 -16.69 13.68
CA GLN A 71 0.89 -16.16 14.87
C GLN A 71 1.43 -14.75 14.59
N TYR A 72 1.07 -13.79 15.43
CA TYR A 72 1.55 -12.40 15.41
C TYR A 72 3.07 -12.40 15.23
N ARG A 73 3.55 -12.19 14.00
CA ARG A 73 4.99 -12.20 13.71
C ARG A 73 5.53 -10.82 14.08
N LEU A 74 6.28 -10.75 15.17
CA LEU A 74 7.16 -9.62 15.43
C LEU A 74 8.10 -9.47 14.21
N THR A 75 8.16 -8.28 13.64
CA THR A 75 9.06 -7.98 12.52
C THR A 75 10.49 -8.19 12.99
N SER A 76 11.19 -9.19 12.44
CA SER A 76 12.58 -9.44 12.81
C SER A 76 13.48 -8.33 12.29
N VAL A 77 14.64 -8.08 12.92
CA VAL A 77 15.64 -7.13 12.42
C VAL A 77 16.01 -7.43 10.96
N ARG A 78 16.11 -8.73 10.62
CA ARG A 78 16.38 -9.19 9.25
C ARG A 78 15.29 -8.75 8.28
N ASP A 79 14.03 -8.81 8.68
CA ASP A 79 12.91 -8.37 7.84
C ASP A 79 12.91 -6.85 7.69
N SER A 80 13.16 -6.10 8.75
CA SER A 80 13.31 -4.63 8.69
C SER A 80 14.41 -4.20 7.72
N VAL A 81 15.57 -4.87 7.71
CA VAL A 81 16.66 -4.60 6.76
C VAL A 81 16.24 -4.92 5.32
N LYS A 82 15.51 -6.01 5.09
CA LYS A 82 14.98 -6.34 3.75
C LYS A 82 13.97 -5.30 3.26
N ILE A 83 13.04 -4.89 4.12
CA ILE A 83 12.04 -3.84 3.82
C ILE A 83 12.75 -2.55 3.42
N LEU A 84 13.74 -2.12 4.20
CA LEU A 84 14.53 -0.92 3.91
C LEU A 84 15.25 -1.02 2.55
N SER A 85 15.82 -2.19 2.24
CA SER A 85 16.47 -2.45 0.95
C SER A 85 15.50 -2.35 -0.23
N ILE A 86 14.29 -2.91 -0.09
CA ILE A 86 13.23 -2.81 -1.10
C ILE A 86 12.80 -1.35 -1.30
N CYS A 87 12.53 -0.63 -0.21
CA CYS A 87 12.14 0.78 -0.27
C CYS A 87 13.21 1.62 -0.97
N ARG A 88 14.50 1.38 -0.68
CA ARG A 88 15.62 2.08 -1.34
C ARG A 88 15.71 1.78 -2.83
N LYS A 89 15.41 0.55 -3.26
CA LYS A 89 15.36 0.19 -4.69
C LYS A 89 14.22 0.91 -5.39
N ILE A 90 13.02 0.86 -4.82
CA ILE A 90 11.83 1.57 -5.34
C ILE A 90 12.10 3.07 -5.44
N ASN A 91 12.71 3.68 -4.41
CA ASN A 91 13.00 5.11 -4.38
C ASN A 91 13.87 5.59 -5.57
N LYS A 92 14.73 4.72 -6.11
CA LYS A 92 15.60 5.02 -7.26
C LYS A 92 14.88 4.93 -8.60
N THR A 93 13.74 4.24 -8.68
CA THR A 93 13.01 4.01 -9.93
C THR A 93 11.81 4.94 -10.10
N LEU A 94 11.43 5.67 -9.04
CA LEU A 94 10.23 6.52 -9.04
C LEU A 94 10.58 8.01 -9.08
N THR A 95 9.79 8.78 -9.82
CA THR A 95 9.80 10.26 -9.75
C THR A 95 9.18 10.75 -8.44
N ARG A 96 9.26 12.07 -8.17
CA ARG A 96 8.69 12.66 -6.95
C ARG A 96 7.17 12.49 -6.88
N GLU A 97 6.50 12.73 -8.00
CA GLU A 97 5.05 12.60 -8.16
C GLU A 97 4.61 11.15 -7.94
N GLN A 98 5.38 10.21 -8.50
CA GLN A 98 5.11 8.78 -8.34
C GLN A 98 5.25 8.32 -6.89
N LYS A 99 6.22 8.85 -6.13
CA LYS A 99 6.38 8.55 -4.69
C LYS A 99 5.17 9.01 -3.87
N VAL A 100 4.61 10.18 -4.19
CA VAL A 100 3.38 10.69 -3.57
C VAL A 100 2.20 9.77 -3.87
N ILE A 101 2.05 9.36 -5.13
CA ILE A 101 1.01 8.41 -5.55
C ILE A 101 1.15 7.08 -4.81
N VAL A 102 2.37 6.56 -4.68
CA VAL A 102 2.62 5.32 -3.93
C VAL A 102 2.17 5.48 -2.48
N LEU A 103 2.62 6.52 -1.79
CA LEU A 103 2.27 6.73 -0.38
C LEU A 103 0.75 6.85 -0.18
N PHE A 104 0.06 7.59 -1.05
CA PHE A 104 -1.40 7.69 -1.04
C PHE A 104 -2.08 6.33 -1.15
N ARG A 105 -1.62 5.49 -2.09
CA ARG A 105 -2.18 4.15 -2.33
C ARG A 105 -1.91 3.19 -1.15
N LEU A 106 -0.82 3.36 -0.42
CA LEU A 106 -0.58 2.62 0.83
C LEU A 106 -1.60 2.97 1.91
N PHE A 107 -1.94 4.27 2.04
CA PHE A 107 -2.99 4.69 2.97
C PHE A 107 -4.36 4.17 2.56
N GLU A 108 -4.72 4.24 1.29
CA GLU A 108 -5.99 3.67 0.81
C GLU A 108 -6.12 2.18 1.17
N LEU A 109 -5.05 1.39 1.05
CA LEU A 109 -5.06 -0.02 1.42
C LEU A 109 -5.41 -0.22 2.91
N ILE A 110 -4.72 0.48 3.82
CA ILE A 110 -4.97 0.29 5.26
C ILE A 110 -6.30 0.90 5.74
N ASN A 111 -6.85 1.85 4.97
CA ASN A 111 -8.11 2.52 5.26
C ASN A 111 -9.33 1.61 5.02
N ILE A 112 -9.21 0.58 4.17
CA ILE A 112 -10.30 -0.37 3.84
C ILE A 112 -10.93 -0.95 5.10
N ASN A 113 -10.09 -1.48 5.99
CA ASN A 113 -10.52 -2.08 7.25
C ASN A 113 -10.15 -1.22 8.47
N LYS A 114 -9.64 -0.01 8.25
CA LYS A 114 -9.15 0.89 9.31
C LYS A 114 -8.12 0.22 10.23
N ARG A 115 -7.27 -0.67 9.68
CA ARG A 115 -6.26 -1.43 10.42
C ARG A 115 -4.92 -0.67 10.43
N TYR A 116 -4.82 0.28 11.36
CA TYR A 116 -3.62 1.12 11.60
C TYR A 116 -2.71 0.56 12.69
N SER A 117 -2.36 -0.72 12.59
CA SER A 117 -1.43 -1.33 13.54
C SER A 117 -0.06 -0.66 13.52
N ALA A 118 0.65 -0.74 14.64
CA ALA A 118 1.96 -0.09 14.80
C ALA A 118 2.98 -0.57 13.76
N GLN A 119 2.97 -1.87 13.39
CA GLN A 119 3.92 -2.40 12.40
C GLN A 119 3.60 -1.90 10.98
N ARG A 120 2.32 -1.91 10.57
CA ARG A 120 1.89 -1.37 9.28
C ARG A 120 2.23 0.12 9.16
N MET A 121 1.97 0.89 10.20
CA MET A 121 2.33 2.32 10.24
C MET A 121 3.84 2.53 10.23
N ALA A 122 4.63 1.70 10.92
CA ALA A 122 6.09 1.78 10.88
C ALA A 122 6.65 1.57 9.46
N ILE A 123 6.05 0.66 8.67
CA ILE A 123 6.42 0.47 7.26
C ILE A 123 6.09 1.72 6.44
N ILE A 124 4.88 2.27 6.59
CA ILE A 124 4.46 3.45 5.82
C ILE A 124 5.33 4.66 6.17
N ASN A 125 5.70 4.84 7.44
CA ASN A 125 6.65 5.86 7.88
C ASN A 125 8.03 5.64 7.26
N THR A 126 8.52 4.40 7.25
CA THR A 126 9.81 4.05 6.61
C THR A 126 9.79 4.35 5.11
N VAL A 127 8.68 4.06 4.43
CA VAL A 127 8.52 4.39 3.00
C VAL A 127 8.60 5.90 2.80
N ALA A 128 7.87 6.69 3.58
CA ALA A 128 7.88 8.14 3.49
C ALA A 128 9.26 8.74 3.76
N GLU A 129 9.97 8.24 4.79
CA GLU A 129 11.34 8.65 5.10
C GLU A 129 12.30 8.35 3.95
N VAL A 130 12.29 7.11 3.43
CA VAL A 130 13.15 6.71 2.31
C VAL A 130 12.82 7.48 1.03
N PHE A 131 11.55 7.82 0.82
CA PHE A 131 11.10 8.61 -0.32
C PHE A 131 11.36 10.11 -0.16
N ASN A 132 11.87 10.53 1.00
CA ASN A 132 12.11 11.91 1.35
C ASN A 132 10.82 12.76 1.25
N ILE A 133 9.72 12.22 1.74
CA ILE A 133 8.43 12.91 1.85
C ILE A 133 8.43 13.67 3.18
N SER A 134 8.12 14.97 3.14
CA SER A 134 8.09 15.79 4.35
C SER A 134 6.95 15.37 5.28
N ALA A 135 7.08 15.65 6.58
CA ALA A 135 6.04 15.35 7.56
C ALA A 135 4.70 16.07 7.23
N GLY A 136 4.77 17.30 6.69
CA GLY A 136 3.60 18.04 6.24
C GLY A 136 2.87 17.33 5.10
N GLU A 137 3.60 16.93 4.05
CA GLU A 137 3.02 16.17 2.94
C GLU A 137 2.47 14.82 3.39
N PHE A 138 3.18 14.13 4.29
CA PHE A 138 2.74 12.86 4.84
C PHE A 138 1.38 12.98 5.51
N GLU A 139 1.20 13.95 6.40
CA GLU A 139 -0.08 14.17 7.08
C GLU A 139 -1.17 14.65 6.12
N SER A 140 -0.85 15.51 5.14
CA SER A 140 -1.80 15.91 4.10
C SER A 140 -2.29 14.72 3.27
N ILE A 141 -1.38 13.83 2.84
CA ILE A 141 -1.70 12.62 2.08
C ILE A 141 -2.53 11.65 2.92
N ARG A 142 -2.10 11.40 4.17
CA ARG A 142 -2.81 10.52 5.12
C ARG A 142 -4.24 10.99 5.33
N ARG A 143 -4.39 12.28 5.62
CA ARG A 143 -5.69 12.90 5.87
C ARG A 143 -6.57 12.82 4.63
N PHE A 144 -6.02 13.16 3.45
CA PHE A 144 -6.75 13.11 2.20
C PHE A 144 -7.24 11.68 1.88
N ALA A 145 -6.40 10.66 2.08
CA ALA A 145 -6.78 9.26 1.87
C ALA A 145 -7.90 8.76 2.80
N ALA A 146 -8.09 9.40 3.95
CA ALA A 146 -9.11 9.01 4.94
C ALA A 146 -10.47 9.69 4.72
N LEU A 147 -10.57 10.66 3.81
CA LEU A 147 -11.82 11.41 3.58
C LEU A 147 -12.83 10.57 2.77
N PRO A 148 -14.07 10.39 3.28
CA PRO A 148 -15.14 9.70 2.54
C PRO A 148 -15.71 10.55 1.40
N SER A 149 -15.55 11.87 1.47
CA SER A 149 -15.92 12.84 0.45
C SER A 149 -14.93 14.02 0.49
N PRO A 150 -14.70 14.73 -0.62
CA PRO A 150 -13.74 15.83 -0.70
C PRO A 150 -14.22 17.12 0.00
N THR A 151 -15.02 17.04 1.07
CA THR A 151 -15.34 18.22 1.88
C THR A 151 -14.12 18.63 2.72
N LEU A 152 -13.46 19.72 2.29
CA LEU A 152 -12.17 20.20 2.78
C LEU A 152 -12.24 20.93 4.13
N HIS A 153 -11.18 20.78 4.93
CA HIS A 153 -10.55 21.97 5.52
C HIS A 153 -9.38 22.40 4.63
N PRO A 154 -9.04 23.68 4.57
CA PRO A 154 -7.88 24.16 3.83
C PRO A 154 -6.61 23.42 4.24
N ASP A 155 -5.84 22.96 3.26
CA ASP A 155 -4.53 22.34 3.45
C ASP A 155 -3.55 22.96 2.43
N PRO A 156 -2.41 23.52 2.88
CA PRO A 156 -1.47 24.20 1.98
C PRO A 156 -0.80 23.27 0.95
N ASN A 157 -0.84 21.95 1.16
CA ASN A 157 -0.25 20.95 0.27
C ASN A 157 -1.27 20.31 -0.67
N LEU A 158 -2.56 20.69 -0.61
CA LEU A 158 -3.62 20.07 -1.42
C LEU A 158 -4.31 21.10 -2.32
N VAL A 159 -4.43 20.74 -3.60
CA VAL A 159 -5.27 21.45 -4.56
C VAL A 159 -6.35 20.49 -5.04
N ILE A 160 -7.61 20.86 -4.88
CA ILE A 160 -8.75 20.03 -5.28
C ILE A 160 -9.43 20.66 -6.49
N ILE A 161 -9.46 19.89 -7.59
CA ILE A 161 -10.07 20.28 -8.85
C ILE A 161 -11.31 19.40 -9.03
N SER A 162 -12.49 19.99 -8.93
CA SER A 162 -13.75 19.33 -9.23
C SER A 162 -14.32 19.85 -10.54
N SER A 163 -14.66 18.96 -11.47
CA SER A 163 -15.46 19.29 -12.65
C SER A 163 -16.94 19.36 -12.26
N SER A 164 -17.30 20.29 -11.37
CA SER A 164 -18.70 20.68 -11.25
C SER A 164 -19.03 21.54 -12.47
N SER A 165 -19.64 20.95 -13.50
CA SER A 165 -20.57 21.72 -14.32
C SER A 165 -21.66 22.28 -13.38
N PRO A 166 -22.14 23.52 -13.61
CA PRO A 166 -23.10 24.19 -12.73
C PRO A 166 -24.40 23.39 -12.56
#